data_AF-A0A8B6CLP4-F1
#
_entry.id   AF-A0A8B6CLP4-F1
#
_cell.length_a   1.000
_cell.length_b   1.000
_cell.length_c   1.000
_cell.angle_alpha   90.00
_cell.angle_beta   90.00
_cell.angle_gamma   90.00
#
_symmetry.space_group_name_H-M   'P 1'
#
loop_
_entity.id
_entity.type
_entity.pdbx_description
1 polymer ?
#
loop_
_entity_poly.entity_id
_entity_poly.type
_entity_poly.pdbx_seq_one_letter_code
_entity_poly.pdbx_strand_id
1 'polypeptide(L)'
;NHSCIPNAEITFPNNNHKLVLVAKENISQGEEICTCYLSECDVSRSRHSRQKFLKENYLFTCGCVKCLSEADQADVTSEEEEEDEENDME
;
A
#
# COMPACT_ATOMS: atom_id res chain seq x y z
N ASN A 1 8.01 7.85 0.54
CA ASN A 1 6.53 7.93 0.61
C ASN A 1 5.91 6.64 0.10
N HIS A 2 4.61 6.46 0.31
CA HIS A 2 3.88 5.26 -0.08
C HIS A 2 3.38 5.31 -1.53
N SER A 3 3.54 4.21 -2.27
CA SER A 3 2.77 3.89 -3.46
C SER A 3 2.37 2.41 -3.42
N CYS A 4 1.12 2.08 -3.80
CA CYS A 4 0.69 0.69 -3.94
C CYS A 4 1.40 -0.03 -5.11
N ILE A 5 2.00 0.75 -6.02
CA ILE A 5 2.88 0.29 -7.10
C ILE A 5 4.19 1.10 -7.01
N PRO A 6 5.10 0.74 -6.09
CA PRO A 6 6.30 1.51 -5.83
C PRO A 6 7.36 1.31 -6.93
N ASN A 7 8.20 2.32 -7.13
CA ASN A 7 9.37 2.23 -8.02
C ASN A 7 10.63 1.69 -7.31
N ALA A 8 10.58 1.49 -5.98
CA ALA A 8 11.63 0.86 -5.20
C ALA A 8 11.09 -0.11 -4.13
N GLU A 9 11.91 -1.08 -3.74
CA GLU A 9 11.59 -2.05 -2.68
C GLU A 9 12.71 -2.18 -1.66
N ILE A 10 12.31 -2.57 -0.45
CA ILE A 10 13.21 -2.80 0.68
C ILE A 10 13.52 -4.29 0.76
N THR A 11 14.80 -4.63 0.85
CA THR A 11 15.29 -6.01 0.99
C THR A 11 16.28 -6.14 2.14
N PHE A 12 16.39 -7.36 2.68
CA PHE A 12 17.35 -7.73 3.74
C PHE A 12 18.24 -8.88 3.26
N PRO A 13 19.14 -8.65 2.28
CA PRO A 13 19.85 -9.72 1.57
C PRO A 13 20.75 -10.58 2.46
N ASN A 14 21.16 -10.06 3.61
CA ASN A 14 22.09 -10.72 4.53
C ASN A 14 21.41 -11.20 5.83
N ASN A 15 20.08 -11.19 5.90
CA ASN A 15 19.29 -11.52 7.09
C ASN A 15 19.85 -10.89 8.39
N ASN A 16 20.19 -9.61 8.30
CA ASN A 16 20.73 -8.82 9.40
C ASN A 16 20.07 -7.43 9.43
N HIS A 17 20.50 -6.56 10.33
CA HIS A 17 19.91 -5.22 10.48
C HIS A 17 20.28 -4.22 9.37
N LYS A 18 20.81 -4.68 8.22
CA LYS A 18 21.09 -3.82 7.07
C LYS A 18 19.94 -3.88 6.08
N LEU A 19 19.31 -2.74 5.91
CA LEU A 19 18.28 -2.49 4.92
C LEU A 19 18.94 -2.10 3.60
N VAL A 20 18.50 -2.73 2.50
CA VAL A 20 18.91 -2.35 1.13
C VAL A 20 17.68 -1.92 0.35
N LEU A 21 17.71 -0.70 -0.17
CA LEU A 21 16.67 -0.17 -1.04
C LEU A 21 17.09 -0.40 -2.50
N VAL A 22 16.26 -1.11 -3.27
CA VAL A 22 16.55 -1.51 -4.65
C VAL A 22 15.50 -0.89 -5.57
N ALA A 23 15.94 -0.32 -6.70
CA ALA A 23 15.03 0.18 -7.73
C ALA A 23 14.38 -1.00 -8.46
N LYS A 24 13.05 -0.95 -8.63
CA LYS A 24 12.26 -1.95 -9.38
C LYS A 24 12.15 -1.61 -10.87
N GLU A 25 12.38 -0.34 -11.19
CA GLU A 25 12.33 0.20 -12.55
C GLU A 25 13.34 1.34 -12.70
N ASN A 26 13.45 1.90 -13.92
CA ASN A 26 14.30 3.05 -14.16
C ASN A 26 13.71 4.29 -13.48
N ILE A 27 14.48 4.94 -12.60
CA ILE A 27 14.05 6.14 -11.88
C ILE A 27 14.80 7.34 -12.47
N SER A 28 14.05 8.32 -12.97
CA SER A 28 14.62 9.53 -13.57
C SER A 28 15.12 10.52 -12.51
N GLN A 29 16.05 11.41 -12.89
CA GLN A 29 16.51 12.45 -11.97
C GLN A 29 15.33 13.37 -11.57
N GLY A 30 15.15 13.54 -10.26
CA GLY A 30 14.05 14.35 -9.70
C GLY A 30 12.73 13.61 -9.52
N GLU A 31 12.64 12.36 -9.98
CA GLU A 31 11.51 11.48 -9.69
C GLU A 31 11.53 11.05 -8.21
N GLU A 32 10.35 11.02 -7.58
CA GLU A 32 10.23 10.60 -6.19
C GLU A 32 10.39 9.09 -6.04
N ILE A 33 11.19 8.68 -5.05
CA ILE A 33 11.33 7.27 -4.69
C ILE A 33 10.20 6.88 -3.72
N CYS A 34 9.34 5.97 -4.14
CA CYS A 34 8.25 5.43 -3.34
C CYS A 34 8.50 3.96 -2.97
N THR A 35 8.05 3.55 -1.79
CA THR A 35 8.02 2.15 -1.34
C THR A 35 6.58 1.75 -1.00
N CYS A 36 6.30 0.45 -0.88
CA CYS A 36 5.00 -0.01 -0.39
C CYS A 36 5.05 -0.20 1.13
N TYR A 37 4.02 0.28 1.83
CA TYR A 37 3.88 0.12 3.29
C TYR A 37 2.94 -1.04 3.65
N LEU A 38 2.29 -1.61 2.64
CA LEU A 38 1.37 -2.72 2.75
C LEU A 38 2.13 -4.04 2.60
N SER A 39 1.66 -5.10 3.25
CA SER A 39 2.15 -6.45 3.00
C SER A 39 1.79 -6.92 1.59
N GLU A 40 2.44 -7.99 1.10
CA GLU A 40 2.12 -8.56 -0.21
C GLU A 40 0.64 -8.98 -0.31
N CYS A 41 0.06 -9.50 0.78
CA CYS A 41 -1.35 -9.84 0.86
C CYS A 41 -2.24 -8.60 0.72
N ASP A 42 -1.94 -7.54 1.49
CA ASP A 42 -2.74 -6.31 1.51
C ASP A 42 -2.69 -5.56 0.17
N VAL A 43 -1.57 -5.60 -0.55
CA VAL A 43 -1.45 -4.98 -1.89
C VAL A 43 -2.43 -5.59 -2.88
N SER A 44 -2.74 -6.88 -2.73
CA SER A 44 -3.66 -7.60 -3.62
C SER A 44 -5.15 -7.36 -3.31
N ARG A 45 -5.46 -6.79 -2.13
CA ARG A 45 -6.83 -6.46 -1.72
C ARG A 45 -7.40 -5.24 -2.46
N SER A 46 -8.70 -5.03 -2.28
CA SER A 46 -9.47 -3.94 -2.90
C SER A 46 -8.87 -2.57 -2.60
N ARG A 47 -9.25 -1.55 -3.40
CA ARG A 47 -8.86 -0.16 -3.13
C ARG A 47 -9.29 0.26 -1.73
N HIS A 48 -10.51 -0.09 -1.32
CA HIS A 48 -11.07 0.25 -0.01
C HIS A 48 -10.20 -0.29 1.13
N SER A 49 -9.93 -1.60 1.13
CA SER A 49 -9.14 -2.26 2.18
C SER A 49 -7.76 -1.62 2.33
N ARG A 50 -7.09 -1.32 1.22
CA ARG A 50 -5.79 -0.63 1.23
C ARG A 50 -5.88 0.78 1.79
N GLN A 51 -6.94 1.53 1.45
CA GLN A 51 -7.15 2.88 1.99
C GLN A 51 -7.47 2.86 3.48
N LYS A 52 -8.30 1.92 3.94
CA LYS A 52 -8.62 1.72 5.35
C LYS A 52 -7.35 1.52 6.18
N PHE A 53 -6.54 0.52 5.81
CA PHE A 53 -5.26 0.24 6.48
C PHE A 53 -4.33 1.47 6.52
N LEU A 54 -4.18 2.19 5.39
CA LEU A 54 -3.31 3.36 5.32
C LEU A 54 -3.84 4.54 6.15
N LYS A 55 -5.15 4.73 6.20
CA LYS A 55 -5.77 5.77 7.04
C LYS A 55 -5.59 5.45 8.52
N GLU A 56 -5.81 4.22 8.95
CA GLU A 56 -5.69 3.81 10.36
C GLU A 56 -4.25 3.84 10.86
N ASN A 57 -3.30 3.35 10.06
CA ASN A 57 -1.91 3.16 10.51
C ASN A 57 -1.00 4.35 10.19
N TYR A 58 -1.32 5.12 9.14
CA TYR A 58 -0.45 6.18 8.62
C TYR A 58 -1.17 7.52 8.43
N LEU A 59 -2.47 7.61 8.71
CA LEU A 59 -3.25 8.85 8.76
C LEU A 59 -3.24 9.65 7.45
N PHE A 60 -3.21 8.96 6.29
CA PHE A 60 -3.32 9.61 4.97
C PHE A 60 -4.21 8.80 4.01
N THR A 61 -4.69 9.46 2.95
CA THR A 61 -5.39 8.80 1.83
C THR A 61 -4.44 8.65 0.65
N CYS A 62 -4.24 7.42 0.15
CA CYS A 62 -3.32 7.17 -0.94
C CYS A 62 -3.88 7.67 -2.28
N GLY A 63 -3.12 8.54 -2.95
CA GLY A 63 -3.42 9.05 -4.30
C GLY A 63 -2.54 8.45 -5.40
N CYS A 64 -1.96 7.26 -5.20
CA CYS A 64 -1.08 6.65 -6.20
C CYS A 64 -1.86 6.24 -7.46
N VAL A 65 -1.14 5.99 -8.56
CA VAL A 65 -1.73 5.63 -9.87
C VAL A 65 -2.69 4.44 -9.76
N LYS A 66 -2.34 3.39 -8.99
CA LYS A 66 -3.22 2.23 -8.77
C LYS A 66 -4.52 2.62 -8.05
N CYS A 67 -4.43 3.42 -6.98
CA CYS A 67 -5.62 3.88 -6.26
C CYS A 67 -6.50 4.83 -7.08
N LEU A 68 -5.90 5.59 -8.01
CA LEU A 68 -6.65 6.44 -8.93
C LEU A 68 -7.33 5.61 -10.04
N SER A 69 -6.67 4.60 -10.59
CA SER A 69 -7.25 3.73 -11.62
C SER A 69 -8.39 2.84 -11.10
N GLU A 70 -8.40 2.55 -9.80
CA GLU A 70 -9.43 1.73 -9.14
C GLU A 70 -10.52 2.58 -8.48
N ALA A 71 -10.54 3.90 -8.68
CA ALA A 71 -11.44 4.80 -7.96
C ALA A 71 -12.93 4.56 -8.24
N ASP A 72 -13.27 4.04 -9.42
CA ASP A 72 -14.65 3.74 -9.83
C ASP A 72 -15.06 2.28 -9.58
N GLN A 73 -14.18 1.47 -8.99
CA GLN A 73 -14.50 0.08 -8.65
C GLN A 73 -15.36 0.05 -7.40
N ALA A 74 -16.33 -0.86 -7.36
CA ALA A 74 -17.11 -1.09 -6.15
C ALA A 74 -16.18 -1.53 -5.02
N ASP A 75 -16.44 -0.99 -3.82
CA ASP A 75 -15.74 -1.36 -2.59
C ASP A 75 -16.22 -2.75 -2.14
N VAL A 76 -15.83 -3.78 -2.90
CA VAL A 76 -16.12 -5.18 -2.58
C VAL A 76 -14.99 -5.68 -1.69
N THR A 77 -15.33 -5.89 -0.42
CA THR A 77 -14.45 -6.46 0.60
C THR A 77 -14.86 -7.89 0.92
N SER A 78 -14.00 -8.65 1.59
CA SER A 78 -14.39 -9.95 2.14
C SER A 78 -15.30 -9.75 3.36
N GLU A 79 -16.17 -10.71 3.63
CA GLU A 79 -17.05 -10.74 4.82
C GLU A 79 -16.28 -10.47 6.13
N GLU A 80 -15.05 -11.01 6.25
CA GLU A 80 -14.15 -10.76 7.39
C GLU A 80 -13.81 -9.27 7.62
N GLU A 81 -13.73 -8.46 6.56
CA GLU A 81 -13.44 -7.03 6.68
C GLU A 81 -14.70 -6.21 7.00
N GLU A 82 -15.89 -6.72 6.67
CA GLU A 82 -17.18 -6.09 6.98
C GLU A 82 -17.51 -6.23 8.48
N GLU A 83 -17.19 -7.38 9.09
CA GLU A 83 -17.33 -7.60 10.54
C GLU A 83 -16.45 -6.65 11.37
N ASP A 84 -15.23 -6.34 10.89
CA ASP A 84 -14.34 -5.36 11.52
C ASP A 84 -14.91 -3.92 11.45
N GLU A 85 -15.67 -3.59 10.39
CA GLU A 85 -16.33 -2.27 10.28
C GLU A 85 -17.54 -2.13 11.21
N GLU A 86 -18.33 -3.19 11.39
CA GLU A 86 -19.45 -3.17 12.32
C GLU A 86 -18.97 -3.00 13.77
N ASN A 87 -17.87 -3.65 14.16
CA ASN A 87 -17.31 -3.55 15.50
C ASN A 87 -16.70 -2.17 15.82
N ASP A 88 -16.19 -1.44 14.82
CA ASP A 88 -15.62 -0.09 15.02
C ASP A 88 -16.70 1.01 15.15
N MET A 89 -17.97 0.66 14.95
CA MET A 89 -19.12 1.58 15.07
C MET A 89 -19.89 1.46 16.41
N GLU A 90 -19.45 0.62 17.34
CA GLU A 90 -19.97 0.51 18.73
C GLU A 90 -19.12 1.30 19.75
#